data_AF-A0A523UCL1-F1
#
_entry.id   AF-A0A523UCL1-F1
#
_cell.length_a   1.000
_cell.length_b   1.000
_cell.length_c   1.000
_cell.angle_alpha   90.00
_cell.angle_beta   90.00
_cell.angle_gamma   90.00
#
_symmetry.space_group_name_H-M   'P 1'
#
loop_
_entity.id
_entity.type
_entity.pdbx_description
1 polymer ?
#
loop_
_entity_poly.entity_id
_entity_poly.type
_entity_poly.pdbx_seq_one_letter_code
_entity_poly.pdbx_strand_id
1 'polypeptide(L)'
;MNPSDPSRGIERLIRGDILRLGGYQPIAPLEVLGARAGVPIEGVIKLDGNENPYGCSPRVGRALASYPFYHIYPDPDQGEVRKALEGYVGVGAEHIVAGAGSDELIDLILRLFLEPGDRVINCVPTFGMYPFSTEVCG
;
A
#
# COMPACT_ATOMS: atom_id res chain seq x y z
N MET A 1 -4.62 24.63 35.59
CA MET A 1 -5.29 23.42 35.05
C MET A 1 -4.42 22.86 33.94
N ASN A 2 -4.18 21.56 33.90
CA ASN A 2 -3.19 20.94 33.01
C ASN A 2 -3.83 20.57 31.64
N PRO A 3 -3.37 21.14 30.51
CA PRO A 3 -3.86 20.80 29.17
C PRO A 3 -3.49 19.39 28.68
N SER A 4 -2.61 18.68 29.39
CA SER A 4 -2.06 17.38 28.97
C SER A 4 -2.82 16.16 29.52
N ASP A 5 -4.10 16.30 29.88
CA ASP A 5 -4.92 15.17 30.36
C ASP A 5 -5.51 14.40 29.16
N PRO A 6 -5.02 13.19 28.86
CA PRO A 6 -5.46 12.41 27.71
C PRO A 6 -6.93 11.94 27.82
N SER A 7 -7.55 12.06 29.01
CA SER A 7 -8.97 11.72 29.20
C SER A 7 -9.95 12.75 28.62
N ARG A 8 -9.47 13.93 28.21
CA ARG A 8 -10.30 15.02 27.63
C ARG A 8 -10.13 15.24 26.12
N GLY A 9 -9.10 14.67 25.50
CA GLY A 9 -8.80 14.86 24.08
C GLY A 9 -9.49 13.85 23.14
N ILE A 10 -9.23 13.96 21.83
CA ILE A 10 -9.81 13.06 20.82
C ILE A 10 -9.30 11.62 20.97
N GLU A 11 -8.18 11.44 21.67
CA GLU A 11 -7.48 10.18 21.88
C GLU A 11 -8.38 9.13 22.53
N ARG A 12 -9.33 9.53 23.37
CA ARG A 12 -10.34 8.62 23.96
C ARG A 12 -11.28 7.98 22.93
N LEU A 13 -11.39 8.59 21.74
CA LEU A 13 -12.20 8.09 20.62
C LEU A 13 -11.37 7.19 19.68
N ILE A 14 -10.05 7.19 19.84
CA ILE A 14 -9.13 6.38 19.04
C ILE A 14 -8.96 5.01 19.72
N ARG A 15 -8.96 3.95 18.91
CA ARG A 15 -8.62 2.59 19.35
C ARG A 15 -7.26 2.56 20.06
N GLY A 16 -7.21 1.92 21.24
CA GLY A 16 -6.01 1.94 22.09
C GLY A 16 -4.80 1.19 21.50
N ASP A 17 -5.07 0.15 20.70
CA ASP A 17 -4.09 -0.56 19.87
C ASP A 17 -3.45 0.37 18.82
N ILE A 18 -4.26 1.16 18.11
CA ILE A 18 -3.78 2.14 17.12
C ILE A 18 -2.93 3.25 17.76
N LEU A 19 -3.25 3.71 18.97
CA LEU A 19 -2.46 4.73 19.67
C LEU A 19 -1.02 4.28 19.99
N ARG A 20 -0.78 2.96 20.09
CA ARG A 20 0.54 2.38 20.39
C ARG A 20 1.32 2.00 19.13
N LEU A 21 0.67 2.04 17.97
CA LEU A 21 1.27 1.65 16.70
C LEU A 21 2.39 2.63 16.33
N GLY A 22 3.58 2.12 16.05
CA GLY A 22 4.63 2.89 15.40
C GLY A 22 4.20 3.21 13.96
N GLY A 23 4.19 4.49 13.58
CA GLY A 23 3.85 4.86 12.20
C GLY A 23 4.79 4.22 11.18
N TYR A 24 4.27 3.87 10.01
CA TYR A 24 5.09 3.39 8.89
C TYR A 24 6.12 4.46 8.50
N GLN A 25 7.35 4.02 8.22
CA GLN A 25 8.43 4.90 7.77
C GLN A 25 8.44 4.94 6.23
N PRO A 26 7.96 6.01 5.59
CA PRO A 26 7.98 6.11 4.14
C PRO A 26 9.39 6.36 3.61
N ILE A 27 9.60 5.99 2.34
CA ILE A 27 10.80 6.36 1.60
C ILE A 27 10.74 7.86 1.30
N ALA A 28 11.86 8.56 1.49
CA ALA A 28 11.93 9.98 1.21
C ALA A 28 11.83 10.25 -0.31
N PRO A 29 11.13 11.30 -0.75
CA PRO A 29 11.11 11.71 -2.15
C PRO A 29 12.51 12.01 -2.71
N LEU A 30 12.68 11.90 -4.02
CA LEU A 30 13.96 12.14 -4.70
C LEU A 30 14.51 13.54 -4.44
N GLU A 31 13.64 14.55 -4.38
CA GLU A 31 13.98 15.94 -4.09
C GLU A 31 14.59 16.07 -2.69
N VAL A 32 14.01 15.36 -1.72
CA VAL A 32 14.48 15.35 -0.33
C VAL A 32 15.82 14.61 -0.24
N LEU A 33 15.96 13.50 -0.95
CA LEU A 33 17.20 12.73 -1.00
C LEU A 33 18.33 13.53 -1.66
N GLY A 34 18.07 14.17 -2.80
CA GLY A 34 19.03 15.01 -3.50
C GLY A 34 19.49 16.19 -2.64
N ALA A 35 18.55 16.91 -2.02
CA ALA A 35 18.87 18.01 -1.11
C ALA A 35 19.72 17.55 0.09
N ARG A 36 19.41 16.40 0.70
CA ARG A 36 20.21 15.83 1.81
C ARG A 36 21.61 15.41 1.38
N ALA A 37 21.76 14.90 0.17
CA ALA A 37 23.04 14.46 -0.38
C ALA A 37 23.87 15.60 -0.98
N GLY A 38 23.29 16.79 -1.20
CA GLY A 38 23.93 17.89 -1.91
C GLY A 38 24.11 17.61 -3.41
N VAL A 39 23.27 16.76 -3.99
CA VAL A 39 23.32 16.36 -5.40
C VAL A 39 22.04 16.83 -6.10
N PRO A 40 22.13 17.42 -7.31
CA PRO A 40 20.94 17.75 -8.10
C PRO A 40 20.12 16.48 -8.38
N ILE A 41 18.81 16.62 -8.55
CA ILE A 41 17.90 15.46 -8.69
C ILE A 41 18.29 14.55 -9.86
N GLU A 42 18.81 15.12 -10.94
CA GLU A 42 19.27 14.40 -12.13
C GLU A 42 20.50 13.51 -11.85
N GLY A 43 21.25 13.80 -10.78
CA GLY A 43 22.36 13.00 -10.32
C GLY A 43 21.98 11.92 -9.30
N VAL A 44 20.71 11.85 -8.87
CA VAL A 44 20.25 10.85 -7.91
C VAL A 44 19.97 9.53 -8.62
N ILE A 45 20.70 8.48 -8.25
CA ILE A 45 20.46 7.11 -8.71
C ILE A 45 19.66 6.37 -7.65
N LYS A 46 18.39 6.06 -7.94
CA LYS A 46 17.47 5.39 -7.02
C LYS A 46 17.55 3.86 -7.16
N LEU A 47 17.90 3.16 -6.09
CA LEU A 47 18.07 1.69 -6.05
C LEU A 47 17.46 1.04 -4.80
N ASP A 48 16.50 1.71 -4.16
CA ASP A 48 15.96 1.34 -2.83
C ASP A 48 14.46 0.96 -2.85
N GLY A 49 13.78 1.07 -3.99
CA GLY A 49 12.33 0.84 -4.11
C GLY A 49 11.91 -0.44 -4.83
N ASN A 50 12.85 -1.29 -5.26
CA ASN A 50 12.59 -2.45 -6.14
C ASN A 50 11.82 -2.09 -7.43
N GLU A 51 11.88 -0.83 -7.85
CA GLU A 51 11.20 -0.35 -9.05
C GLU A 51 11.89 -0.87 -10.31
N ASN A 52 11.12 -1.06 -11.38
CA ASN A 52 11.68 -1.43 -12.67
C ASN A 52 12.43 -0.22 -13.28
N PRO A 53 13.76 -0.29 -13.49
CA PRO A 53 14.55 0.84 -14.00
C PRO A 53 14.21 1.20 -15.46
N TYR A 54 13.53 0.32 -16.19
CA TYR A 54 13.12 0.53 -17.58
C TYR A 54 11.75 1.24 -17.70
N GLY A 55 11.05 1.47 -16.59
CA GLY A 55 9.70 1.99 -16.58
C GLY A 55 8.65 0.99 -17.09
N CYS A 56 7.44 1.48 -17.39
CA CYS A 56 6.34 0.66 -17.88
C CYS A 56 6.44 0.40 -19.40
N SER A 57 5.70 -0.59 -19.89
CA SER A 57 5.58 -0.84 -21.34
C SER A 57 5.09 0.42 -22.09
N PRO A 58 5.65 0.74 -23.27
CA PRO A 58 5.14 1.85 -24.10
C PRO A 58 3.65 1.75 -24.45
N ARG A 59 3.08 0.53 -24.40
CA ARG A 59 1.63 0.31 -24.57
C ARG A 59 0.81 0.93 -23.45
N VAL A 60 1.32 0.90 -22.22
CA VAL A 60 0.65 1.51 -21.05
C VAL A 60 0.61 3.02 -21.21
N GLY A 61 1.75 3.64 -21.54
CA GLY A 61 1.81 5.09 -21.77
C GLY A 61 0.82 5.56 -22.85
N ARG A 62 0.72 4.83 -23.96
CA ARG A 62 -0.28 5.13 -25.02
C ARG A 62 -1.72 4.96 -24.54
N ALA A 63 -2.01 3.87 -23.84
CA ALA A 63 -3.36 3.61 -23.32
C ALA A 63 -3.82 4.72 -22.36
N LEU A 64 -2.96 5.10 -21.41
CA LEU A 64 -3.22 6.19 -20.48
C LEU A 64 -3.39 7.52 -21.21
N ALA A 65 -2.49 7.88 -22.12
CA ALA A 65 -2.59 9.13 -22.89
C ALA A 65 -3.90 9.23 -23.70
N SER A 66 -4.46 8.10 -24.14
CA SER A 66 -5.70 8.06 -24.93
C SER A 66 -6.98 7.90 -24.10
N TYR A 67 -6.90 7.64 -22.79
CA TYR A 67 -8.07 7.33 -21.98
C TYR A 67 -8.86 8.61 -21.63
N PRO A 68 -10.14 8.74 -22.03
CA PRO A 68 -10.85 10.02 -21.88
C PRO A 68 -11.67 10.14 -20.59
N PHE A 69 -11.87 9.04 -19.85
CA PHE A 69 -12.88 8.95 -18.78
C PHE A 69 -12.30 9.01 -17.36
N TYR A 70 -11.15 9.67 -17.15
CA TYR A 70 -10.51 9.80 -15.83
C TYR A 70 -11.39 10.44 -14.74
N HIS A 71 -12.45 11.15 -15.13
CA HIS A 71 -13.39 11.82 -14.25
C HIS A 71 -14.64 10.97 -13.93
N ILE A 72 -14.72 9.76 -14.49
CA ILE A 72 -15.83 8.83 -14.30
C ILE A 72 -15.34 7.67 -13.44
N TYR A 73 -16.18 7.19 -12.53
CA TYR A 73 -15.88 6.00 -11.75
C TYR A 73 -15.58 4.81 -12.68
N PRO A 74 -14.54 4.00 -12.37
CA PRO A 74 -14.21 2.83 -13.16
C PRO A 74 -15.26 1.73 -12.98
N ASP A 75 -15.14 0.67 -13.77
CA ASP A 75 -15.89 -0.58 -13.59
C ASP A 75 -15.69 -1.11 -12.15
N PRO A 76 -16.75 -1.16 -11.32
CA PRO A 76 -16.64 -1.60 -9.94
C PRO A 76 -16.34 -3.10 -9.82
N ASP A 77 -16.67 -3.90 -10.84
CA ASP A 77 -16.45 -5.35 -10.83
C ASP A 77 -15.03 -5.75 -11.28
N GLN A 78 -14.27 -4.78 -11.81
CA GLN A 78 -12.92 -4.96 -12.32
C GLN A 78 -12.86 -6.08 -13.37
N GLY A 79 -13.93 -6.25 -14.15
CA GLY A 79 -14.17 -7.44 -14.95
C GLY A 79 -13.12 -7.64 -16.03
N GLU A 80 -12.75 -6.57 -16.72
CA GLU A 80 -11.80 -6.67 -17.84
C GLU A 80 -10.36 -7.01 -17.39
N VAL A 81 -9.91 -6.47 -16.25
CA VAL A 81 -8.58 -6.83 -15.72
C VAL A 81 -8.56 -8.26 -15.19
N ARG A 82 -9.63 -8.72 -14.53
CA ARG A 82 -9.72 -10.10 -14.03
C ARG A 82 -9.72 -11.11 -15.17
N LYS A 83 -10.52 -10.88 -16.22
CA LYS A 83 -10.53 -11.70 -17.46
C LYS A 83 -9.16 -11.73 -18.14
N ALA A 84 -8.49 -10.58 -18.25
CA ALA A 84 -7.15 -10.53 -18.86
C ALA A 84 -6.12 -11.35 -18.06
N LEU A 85 -6.29 -11.43 -16.74
CA LEU A 85 -5.42 -12.23 -15.87
C LEU A 85 -5.72 -13.73 -15.95
N GLU A 86 -6.95 -14.17 -16.22
CA GLU A 86 -7.31 -15.61 -16.30
C GLU A 86 -6.32 -16.41 -17.15
N GLY A 87 -6.02 -15.93 -18.37
CA GLY A 87 -5.10 -16.60 -19.28
C GLY A 87 -3.64 -16.59 -18.83
N TYR A 88 -3.26 -15.62 -17.99
CA TYR A 88 -1.92 -15.51 -17.43
C TYR A 88 -1.72 -16.43 -16.21
N VAL A 89 -2.67 -16.44 -15.28
CA VAL A 89 -2.58 -17.25 -14.03
C VAL A 89 -3.13 -18.66 -14.17
N GLY A 90 -3.96 -18.94 -15.18
CA GLY A 90 -4.54 -20.28 -15.42
C GLY A 90 -5.70 -20.65 -14.51
N VAL A 91 -6.39 -19.67 -13.93
CA VAL A 91 -7.61 -19.84 -13.10
C VAL A 91 -8.72 -18.92 -13.60
N GLY A 92 -9.98 -19.26 -13.33
CA GLY A 92 -11.13 -18.41 -13.70
C GLY A 92 -11.16 -17.08 -12.93
N ALA A 93 -11.77 -16.05 -13.52
CA ALA A 93 -11.82 -14.68 -13.00
C ALA A 93 -12.56 -14.61 -11.66
N GLU A 94 -13.48 -15.54 -11.40
CA GLU A 94 -14.15 -15.73 -10.12
C GLU A 94 -13.17 -16.02 -8.96
N HIS A 95 -11.97 -16.51 -9.27
CA HIS A 95 -10.89 -16.76 -8.32
C HIS A 95 -9.87 -15.61 -8.24
N ILE A 96 -10.09 -14.50 -8.96
CA ILE A 96 -9.17 -13.36 -9.03
C ILE A 96 -9.82 -12.13 -8.41
N VAL A 97 -9.11 -11.46 -7.52
CA VAL A 97 -9.47 -10.15 -6.96
C VAL A 97 -8.38 -9.15 -7.36
N ALA A 98 -8.77 -7.99 -7.90
CA ALA A 98 -7.83 -6.89 -8.15
C ALA A 98 -7.91 -5.86 -7.01
N GLY A 99 -6.76 -5.49 -6.46
CA GLY A 99 -6.63 -4.46 -5.44
C GLY A 99 -5.82 -3.27 -5.92
N ALA A 100 -5.87 -2.18 -5.16
CA ALA A 100 -5.03 -1.00 -5.32
C ALA A 100 -3.60 -1.26 -4.80
N GLY A 101 -2.95 -2.29 -5.34
CA GLY A 101 -1.68 -2.83 -4.85
C GLY A 101 -1.88 -4.03 -3.91
N SER A 102 -0.84 -4.85 -3.76
CA SER A 102 -0.89 -6.05 -2.92
C SER A 102 -1.05 -5.76 -1.44
N ASP A 103 -0.62 -4.58 -0.99
CA ASP A 103 -0.73 -4.17 0.42
C ASP A 103 -2.19 -4.05 0.87
N GLU A 104 -3.08 -3.56 -0.01
CA GLU A 104 -4.52 -3.54 0.26
C GLU A 104 -5.07 -4.97 0.39
N LEU A 105 -4.66 -5.88 -0.49
CA LEU A 105 -5.10 -7.28 -0.43
C LEU A 105 -4.62 -7.96 0.84
N ILE A 106 -3.39 -7.69 1.29
CA ILE A 106 -2.85 -8.17 2.56
C ILE A 106 -3.69 -7.63 3.74
N ASP A 107 -3.94 -6.32 3.78
CA ASP A 107 -4.76 -5.69 4.83
C ASP A 107 -6.18 -6.26 4.87
N LEU A 108 -6.84 -6.42 3.72
CA LEU A 108 -8.18 -7.00 3.63
C LEU A 108 -8.22 -8.45 4.12
N ILE A 109 -7.24 -9.29 3.74
CA ILE A 109 -7.15 -10.67 4.23
C ILE A 109 -7.01 -10.68 5.76
N LEU A 110 -6.15 -9.85 6.33
CA LEU A 110 -5.95 -9.80 7.78
C LEU A 110 -7.23 -9.34 8.50
N ARG A 111 -7.92 -8.32 8.00
CA ARG A 111 -9.20 -7.84 8.57
C ARG A 111 -10.33 -8.86 8.47
N LEU A 112 -10.32 -9.73 7.46
CA LEU A 112 -11.33 -10.77 7.30
C LEU A 112 -11.19 -11.90 8.33
N PHE A 113 -9.98 -12.17 8.81
CA PHE A 113 -9.68 -13.37 9.61
C PHE A 113 -9.17 -13.10 11.02
N LEU A 114 -8.69 -11.90 11.34
CA LEU A 114 -8.14 -11.58 12.65
C LEU A 114 -9.14 -10.83 13.53
N GLU A 115 -9.17 -11.22 14.80
CA GLU A 115 -9.72 -10.46 15.91
C GLU A 115 -8.59 -9.87 16.78
N PRO A 116 -8.84 -8.78 17.55
CA PRO A 116 -7.84 -8.26 18.47
C PRO A 116 -7.31 -9.32 19.44
N GLY A 117 -5.99 -9.44 19.54
CA GLY A 117 -5.30 -10.46 20.32
C GLY A 117 -4.94 -11.75 19.56
N ASP A 118 -5.39 -11.91 18.31
CA ASP A 118 -4.92 -12.98 17.43
C ASP A 118 -3.44 -12.83 17.08
N ARG A 119 -2.86 -13.90 16.53
CA ARG A 119 -1.43 -13.97 16.22
C ARG A 119 -1.20 -14.42 14.79
N VAL A 120 -0.35 -13.69 14.08
CA VAL A 120 0.15 -14.05 12.74
C VAL A 120 1.57 -14.57 12.85
N ILE A 121 1.86 -15.65 12.10
CA ILE A 121 3.20 -16.22 12.00
C ILE A 121 3.80 -15.81 10.65
N ASN A 122 5.02 -15.28 10.66
CA ASN A 122 5.79 -14.97 9.46
C ASN A 122 7.28 -15.35 9.65
N CYS A 123 8.06 -15.31 8.57
CA CYS A 123 9.50 -15.60 8.60
C CYS A 123 10.29 -14.29 8.73
N VAL A 124 10.99 -14.04 9.84
CA VAL A 124 11.76 -12.79 10.00
C VAL A 124 13.22 -13.00 9.60
N PRO A 125 13.82 -12.13 8.74
CA PRO A 125 13.25 -10.93 8.13
C PRO A 125 12.37 -11.23 6.90
N THR A 126 11.29 -10.43 6.74
CA THR A 126 10.40 -10.45 5.58
C THR A 126 9.81 -9.05 5.34
N PHE A 127 8.80 -8.94 4.49
CA PHE A 127 8.13 -7.72 4.13
C PHE A 127 7.47 -7.05 5.36
N GLY A 128 7.85 -5.80 5.63
CA GLY A 128 7.46 -5.06 6.83
C GLY A 128 5.96 -4.74 6.93
N MET A 129 5.21 -4.86 5.83
CA MET A 129 3.76 -4.66 5.85
C MET A 129 3.03 -5.79 6.58
N TYR A 130 3.56 -7.02 6.63
CA TYR A 130 2.91 -8.10 7.37
C TYR A 130 2.75 -7.80 8.87
N PRO A 131 3.82 -7.47 9.62
CA PRO A 131 3.67 -7.10 11.02
C PRO A 131 2.88 -5.79 11.18
N PHE A 132 3.11 -4.78 10.33
CA PHE A 132 2.39 -3.51 10.40
C PHE A 132 0.87 -3.69 10.26
N SER A 133 0.41 -4.37 9.20
CA SER A 133 -1.03 -4.61 8.98
C SER A 133 -1.63 -5.55 10.02
N THR A 134 -0.84 -6.45 10.63
CA THR A 134 -1.29 -7.26 11.77
C THR A 134 -1.53 -6.39 12.99
N GLU A 135 -0.60 -5.50 13.35
CA GLU A 135 -0.73 -4.60 14.51
C GLU A 135 -1.91 -3.62 14.37
N VAL A 136 -2.26 -3.22 13.14
CA VAL A 136 -3.48 -2.43 12.86
C VAL A 136 -4.77 -3.19 13.21
N CYS A 137 -4.75 -4.53 13.15
CA CYS A 137 -5.91 -5.34 13.49
C CYS A 137 -6.14 -5.47 15.00
N GLY A 138 -5.10 -5.27 15.82
CA GLY A 138 -5.15 -5.28 17.30
C GLY A 138 -4.53 -6.52 17.90
#